data_AF-A0A7V4T5U1-F1
#
_entry.id   AF-A0A7V4T5U1-F1
#
_cell.length_a   1.000
_cell.length_b   1.000
_cell.length_c   1.000
_cell.angle_alpha   90.00
_cell.angle_beta   90.00
_cell.angle_gamma   90.00
#
_symmetry.space_group_name_H-M   'P 1'
#
loop_
_entity.id
_entity.type
_entity.pdbx_description
1 polymer ?
#
loop_
_entity_poly.entity_id
_entity_poly.type
_entity_poly.pdbx_seq_one_letter_code
_entity_poly.pdbx_strand_id
1 'polypeptide(L)' 'LSILRGEKGPKRDIVILNSGAALVAAEIADTIKNGIALAEQSIDSGKAIEKLELLADYTRENG' A
#
# COMPACT_ATOMS: atom_id res chain seq x y z
N LEU A 1 5.05 6.02 -9.74
CA LEU A 1 3.69 6.02 -9.16
C LEU A 1 2.76 4.97 -9.75
N SER A 2 3.08 4.39 -10.91
CA SER A 2 2.17 3.45 -11.61
C SER A 2 1.77 2.23 -10.78
N ILE A 3 2.67 1.68 -9.96
CA ILE A 3 2.36 0.62 -8.99
C ILE A 3 1.24 1.04 -8.03
N LEU A 4 1.33 2.24 -7.43
CA LEU A 4 0.32 2.77 -6.51
C LEU A 4 -0.97 3.20 -7.21
N ARG A 5 -0.95 3.29 -8.54
CA ARG A 5 -2.13 3.50 -9.41
C ARG A 5 -2.72 2.18 -9.91
N GLY A 6 -2.27 1.04 -9.40
CA GLY A 6 -2.83 -0.27 -9.71
C GLY A 6 -2.21 -0.98 -10.92
N GLU A 7 -1.12 -0.47 -11.51
CA GLU A 7 -0.42 -1.17 -12.60
C GLU A 7 0.03 -2.57 -12.14
N LYS A 8 -0.44 -3.60 -12.84
CA LYS A 8 -0.14 -5.00 -12.52
C LYS A 8 1.24 -5.41 -13.05
N GLY A 9 1.90 -6.33 -12.34
CA GLY A 9 3.15 -6.95 -12.76
C GLY A 9 4.08 -7.27 -11.59
N PRO A 10 5.22 -7.94 -11.84
CA PRO A 10 6.08 -8.48 -10.79
C PRO A 10 6.58 -7.45 -9.76
N LYS A 11 6.74 -6.19 -10.20
CA LYS A 11 7.10 -5.07 -9.32
C LYS A 11 5.98 -4.70 -8.34
N ARG A 12 4.71 -4.78 -8.76
CA ARG A 12 3.56 -4.59 -7.86
C ARG A 12 3.44 -5.78 -6.91
N ASP A 13 3.67 -7.00 -7.39
CA ASP A 13 3.52 -8.21 -6.58
C ASP A 13 4.47 -8.23 -5.38
N ILE A 14 5.74 -7.83 -5.58
CA ILE A 14 6.70 -7.73 -4.45
C ILE A 14 6.34 -6.62 -3.46
N VAL A 15 5.74 -5.52 -3.93
CA VAL A 15 5.24 -4.45 -3.05
C VAL A 15 4.06 -4.94 -2.21
N ILE A 16 3.13 -5.68 -2.82
CA ILE A 16 1.98 -6.27 -2.12
C ILE A 16 2.43 -7.28 -1.08
N LEU A 17 3.39 -8.15 -1.42
CA LEU A 17 3.89 -9.16 -0.49
C LEU A 17 4.48 -8.51 0.77
N ASN A 18 5.38 -7.52 0.59
CA ASN A 18 5.99 -6.82 1.72
C ASN A 18 4.97 -6.00 2.51
N SER A 19 4.05 -5.32 1.83
CA SER A 19 2.98 -4.55 2.49
C SER A 19 2.06 -5.47 3.29
N GLY A 20 1.69 -6.62 2.74
CA GLY A 20 0.88 -7.62 3.41
C GLY A 20 1.58 -8.19 4.65
N ALA A 21 2.88 -8.48 4.57
CA ALA A 21 3.67 -8.88 5.73
C ALA A 21 3.75 -7.80 6.81
N ALA A 22 3.91 -6.53 6.41
CA ALA A 22 3.90 -5.40 7.33
C ALA A 22 2.54 -5.24 8.04
N LEU A 23 1.42 -5.45 7.33
CA LEU A 23 0.08 -5.40 7.92
C LEU A 23 -0.14 -6.52 8.96
N VAL A 24 0.42 -7.70 8.75
CA VAL A 24 0.39 -8.78 9.75
C VAL A 24 1.26 -8.44 10.95
N ALA A 25 2.48 -7.95 10.72
CA ALA A 25 3.39 -7.54 11.79
C ALA A 25 2.83 -6.39 12.64
N ALA A 26 1.96 -5.56 12.07
CA ALA A 26 1.25 -4.48 12.74
C ALA A 26 -0.08 -4.92 13.38
N GLU A 27 -0.39 -6.22 13.41
CA GLU A 27 -1.63 -6.78 13.96
C GLU A 27 -2.92 -6.28 13.26
N ILE A 28 -2.81 -5.79 12.02
CA ILE A 28 -3.95 -5.33 11.19
C ILE A 28 -4.57 -6.51 10.41
N ALA A 29 -3.79 -7.55 10.15
CA ALA A 29 -4.25 -8.75 9.46
C ALA A 29 -3.79 -10.03 10.17
N ASP A 30 -4.68 -11.02 10.30
CA ASP A 30 -4.38 -12.26 11.03
C ASP A 30 -3.41 -13.20 10.29
N THR A 31 -3.33 -13.08 8.96
CA THR A 31 -2.51 -13.95 8.11
C THR A 31 -1.91 -13.17 6.95
N ILE A 32 -0.80 -13.67 6.39
CA ILE A 32 -0.17 -13.07 5.21
C ILE A 32 -1.15 -13.00 4.03
N LYS A 33 -2.03 -14.01 3.87
CA LYS A 33 -3.07 -14.02 2.83
C LYS A 33 -4.06 -12.85 3.01
N ASN A 34 -4.51 -12.60 4.24
CA ASN A 34 -5.39 -11.46 4.54
C ASN A 34 -4.64 -10.14 4.34
N GLY A 35 -3.38 -10.05 4.76
CA GLY A 35 -2.53 -8.87 4.56
C GLY A 35 -2.33 -8.54 3.07
N ILE A 36 -2.09 -9.56 2.23
CA ILE A 36 -2.01 -9.41 0.78
C ILE A 36 -3.33 -8.83 0.24
N ALA A 37 -4.48 -9.41 0.59
CA ALA A 37 -5.77 -8.92 0.12
C ALA A 37 -6.04 -7.45 0.50
N LEU A 38 -5.66 -7.04 1.71
CA LEU A 38 -5.76 -5.65 2.16
C LEU A 38 -4.80 -4.72 1.41
N ALA A 39 -3.56 -5.16 1.18
CA ALA A 39 -2.58 -4.40 0.42
C ALA A 39 -3.03 -4.20 -1.04
N GLU A 40 -3.58 -5.25 -1.66
CA GLU A 40 -4.17 -5.17 -3.00
C GLU A 40 -5.34 -4.19 -3.05
N GLN A 41 -6.27 -4.29 -2.09
CA GLN A 41 -7.40 -3.37 -1.99
C GLN A 41 -6.93 -1.92 -1.83
N SER A 42 -5.91 -1.66 -0.99
CA SER A 42 -5.37 -0.31 -0.78
C SER A 42 -4.80 0.29 -2.07
N ILE A 43 -4.05 -0.50 -2.85
CA ILE A 43 -3.49 -0.07 -4.13
C ILE A 43 -4.59 0.11 -5.19
N ASP A 44 -5.42 -0.91 -5.39
CA ASP A 44 -6.39 -0.94 -6.49
C ASP A 44 -7.54 0.06 -6.30
N SER A 45 -7.86 0.42 -5.06
CA SER A 45 -8.84 1.47 -4.76
C SER A 45 -8.29 2.90 -4.88
N GLY A 46 -6.98 3.06 -5.09
CA GLY A 46 -6.34 4.37 -5.12
C GLY A 46 -6.00 4.97 -3.74
N LYS A 47 -6.40 4.34 -2.64
CA LYS A 47 -6.09 4.82 -1.28
C LYS A 47 -4.59 4.93 -1.01
N ALA A 48 -3.80 4.03 -1.57
CA ALA A 48 -2.34 4.07 -1.43
C ALA A 48 -1.72 5.32 -2.06
N ILE A 49 -2.16 5.72 -3.26
CA ILE A 49 -1.67 6.93 -3.92
C ILE A 49 -2.19 8.19 -3.23
N GLU A 50 -3.47 8.22 -2.84
CA GLU A 50 -4.06 9.31 -2.07
C GLU A 50 -3.27 9.56 -0.77
N LYS A 51 -2.92 8.50 -0.04
CA LYS A 51 -2.15 8.65 1.20
C LYS A 51 -0.74 9.20 0.98
N LEU A 52 -0.10 8.85 -0.13
CA LEU A 52 1.20 9.43 -0.52
C LEU A 52 1.08 10.91 -0.84
N GLU A 53 0.03 11.31 -1.57
CA GLU A 53 -0.25 12.71 -1.90
C GLU A 53 -0.48 13.54 -0.63
N LEU A 54 -1.32 13.05 0.29
CA LEU A 54 -1.55 13.67 1.60
C LEU A 54 -0.27 13.84 2.43
N LEU A 55 0.61 12.83 2.42
CA LEU A 55 1.90 12.92 3.11
C LEU A 55 2.79 14.00 2.47
N ALA A 56 2.83 14.05 1.14
CA ALA A 56 3.60 15.04 0.41
C ALA A 56 3.11 16.47 0.70
N ASP A 57 1.80 16.68 0.71
CA ASP A 57 1.18 17.97 1.08
C ASP A 57 1.54 18.36 2.51
N TYR A 58 1.34 17.45 3.48
CA TYR A 58 1.69 17.70 4.87
C TYR A 58 3.16 18.11 5.05
N THR A 59 4.09 17.42 4.39
CA THR A 59 5.52 17.75 4.47
C THR A 59 5.90 19.06 3.79
N ARG A 60 5.13 19.54 2.81
CA ARG A 60 5.35 20.86 2.20
C ARG A 60 4.85 22.00 3.09
N GLU A 61 3.76 21.76 3.81
CA GLU A 61 3.16 22.76 4.70
C GLU A 61 3.87 22.87 6.05
N ASN A 62 4.51 21.79 6.52
CA ASN A 62 5.08 21.68 7.87
C ASN A 62 6.58 21.35 7.89
N GLY A 63 7.23 21.39 6.73
CA GLY A 63 8.67 21.13 6.57
C GLY A 63 9.55 22.35 6.77
#